data_AF-A0A7C0ZVA4-F1
#
_entry.id   AF-A0A7C0ZVA4-F1
#
_cell.length_a   1.000
_cell.length_b   1.000
_cell.length_c   1.000
_cell.angle_alpha   90.00
_cell.angle_beta   90.00
_cell.angle_gamma   90.00
#
_symmetry.space_group_name_H-M   'P 1'
#
loop_
_entity.id
_entity.type
_entity.pdbx_description
1 polymer ?
#
loop_
_entity_poly.entity_id
_entity_poly.type
_entity_poly.pdbx_seq_one_letter_code
_entity_poly.pdbx_strand_id
1 'polypeptide(L)'
;MPWIGIEAEKVEKKKFEETVLRYGLTVFGEIEVEIKTSRGWLKFIVLEVGGFVEGLARDLSKLFDAAAIEAGPHLILGEPSAKIWDEAVKVVFPDGEEEVIPVFTNDSFL
;
A
#
# COMPACT_ATOMS: atom_id res chain seq x y z
N MET A 1 5.78 -8.12 4.41
CA MET A 1 6.49 -6.89 4.84
C MET A 1 5.59 -5.70 4.56
N PRO A 2 5.68 -4.59 5.32
CA PRO A 2 4.89 -3.39 5.01
C PRO A 2 5.22 -2.83 3.64
N TRP A 3 4.19 -2.36 2.94
CA TRP A 3 4.28 -1.73 1.64
C TRP A 3 3.73 -0.32 1.69
N ILE A 4 4.37 0.57 0.95
CA ILE A 4 3.83 1.89 0.64
C ILE A 4 3.99 2.13 -0.85
N GLY A 5 2.97 2.66 -1.51
CA GLY A 5 3.02 2.87 -2.95
C GLY A 5 2.29 4.11 -3.41
N ILE A 6 2.60 4.51 -4.63
CA ILE A 6 2.01 5.66 -5.31
C ILE A 6 1.68 5.28 -6.75
N GLU A 7 0.60 5.84 -7.29
CA GLU A 7 0.18 5.64 -8.67
C GLU A 7 1.35 5.91 -9.62
N ALA A 8 1.64 4.94 -10.48
CA ALA A 8 2.73 5.02 -11.44
C ALA A 8 2.51 6.21 -12.39
N GLU A 9 3.60 6.75 -12.93
CA GLU A 9 3.61 7.88 -13.88
C GLU A 9 3.10 9.24 -13.34
N LYS A 10 2.45 9.28 -12.17
CA LYS A 10 2.01 10.53 -11.51
C LYS A 10 3.11 11.24 -10.73
N VAL A 11 4.05 10.47 -10.19
CA VAL A 11 5.10 10.98 -9.30
C VAL A 11 6.47 10.49 -9.75
N GLU A 12 7.45 11.39 -9.77
CA GLU A 12 8.84 11.00 -9.98
C GLU A 12 9.30 10.09 -8.83
N LYS A 13 9.72 8.87 -9.18
CA LYS A 13 10.16 7.84 -8.25
C LYS A 13 11.15 8.35 -7.20
N LYS A 14 12.15 9.11 -7.61
CA LYS A 14 13.17 9.65 -6.69
C LYS A 14 12.55 10.55 -5.63
N LYS A 15 11.60 11.40 -6.02
CA LYS A 15 10.86 12.28 -5.10
C LYS A 15 9.98 11.47 -4.13
N PHE A 16 9.38 10.38 -4.61
CA PHE A 16 8.60 9.47 -3.77
C PHE A 16 9.49 8.79 -2.71
N GLU A 17 10.61 8.19 -3.12
CA GLU A 17 11.56 7.53 -2.22
C GLU A 17 12.12 8.49 -1.17
N GLU A 18 12.59 9.68 -1.57
CA GLU A 18 13.07 10.72 -0.65
C GLU A 18 12.01 11.17 0.35
N THR A 19 10.74 11.13 -0.04
CA THR A 19 9.62 11.46 0.84
C THR A 19 9.39 10.36 1.86
N VAL A 20 9.36 9.10 1.44
CA VAL A 20 9.24 7.93 2.32
C VAL A 20 10.36 7.88 3.36
N LEU A 21 11.61 8.16 2.96
CA LEU A 21 12.75 8.25 3.89
C LEU A 21 12.58 9.38 4.92
N ARG A 22 11.96 10.51 4.55
CA ARG A 22 11.66 11.62 5.48
C ARG A 22 10.60 11.28 6.53
N TYR A 23 9.73 10.31 6.25
CA TYR A 23 8.81 9.73 7.25
C TYR A 23 9.51 8.77 8.22
N GLY A 24 10.84 8.58 8.11
CA GLY A 24 11.62 7.73 9.01
C GLY A 24 11.52 6.24 8.70
N LEU A 25 11.05 5.89 7.49
CA LEU A 25 10.98 4.52 7.01
C LEU A 25 12.29 4.10 6.35
N THR A 26 12.61 2.81 6.46
CA THR A 26 13.73 2.20 5.73
C THR A 26 13.19 1.53 4.47
N VAL A 27 13.82 1.76 3.31
CA VAL A 27 13.46 1.08 2.06
C VAL A 27 14.31 -0.18 1.88
N PHE A 28 13.67 -1.33 1.64
CA PHE A 28 14.34 -2.62 1.42
C PHE A 28 14.31 -3.06 -0.05
N GLY A 29 13.29 -2.64 -0.79
CA GLY A 29 13.07 -3.07 -2.15
C GLY A 29 11.95 -2.29 -2.82
N GLU A 30 11.74 -2.62 -4.08
CA GLU A 30 10.74 -1.99 -4.93
C GLU A 30 10.12 -3.02 -5.83
N ILE A 31 8.81 -2.91 -6.00
CA ILE A 31 8.01 -3.72 -6.91
C ILE A 31 7.00 -2.83 -7.63
N GLU A 32 6.61 -3.25 -8.83
CA GLU A 32 5.44 -2.69 -9.51
C GLU A 32 4.26 -3.64 -9.32
N VAL A 33 3.10 -3.10 -8.98
CA VAL A 33 1.86 -3.88 -8.83
C VAL A 33 0.73 -3.21 -9.59
N GLU A 34 -0.19 -4.04 -10.09
CA GLU A 34 -1.43 -3.58 -10.71
C GLU A 34 -2.60 -4.05 -9.86
N ILE A 35 -3.41 -3.11 -9.37
CA ILE A 35 -4.50 -3.36 -8.42
C ILE A 35 -5.83 -3.02 -9.07
N LYS A 36 -6.80 -3.92 -8.95
CA LYS A 36 -8.17 -3.69 -9.41
C LYS A 36 -8.93 -2.86 -8.38
N THR A 37 -9.16 -1.61 -8.69
CA THR A 37 -9.92 -0.64 -7.89
C THR A 37 -11.36 -0.49 -8.37
N SER A 38 -12.19 0.18 -7.57
CA SER A 38 -13.50 0.69 -8.01
C SER A 38 -13.40 1.64 -9.21
N ARG A 39 -12.25 2.30 -9.40
CA ARG A 39 -11.96 3.24 -10.51
C ARG A 39 -11.26 2.60 -11.72
N GLY A 40 -11.09 1.28 -11.72
CA GLY A 40 -10.41 0.56 -12.80
C GLY A 40 -9.12 -0.12 -12.34
N TRP A 41 -8.31 -0.57 -13.29
CA TRP A 41 -6.98 -1.09 -12.97
C TRP A 41 -6.01 0.08 -12.83
N LEU A 42 -5.31 0.16 -11.69
CA LEU A 42 -4.30 1.17 -11.44
C LEU A 42 -2.95 0.50 -11.19
N LYS A 43 -1.89 1.07 -11.76
CA LYS A 43 -0.51 0.64 -11.54
C LYS A 43 0.12 1.46 -10.45
N PHE A 44 0.89 0.82 -9.59
CA PHE A 44 1.58 1.46 -8.48
C PHE A 44 3.06 1.09 -8.48
N ILE A 45 3.90 2.08 -8.20
CA ILE A 45 5.27 1.85 -7.76
C ILE A 45 5.21 1.68 -6.25
N VAL A 46 5.67 0.54 -5.75
CA VAL A 46 5.58 0.16 -4.35
C VAL A 46 6.97 -0.03 -3.78
N LEU A 47 7.21 0.56 -2.63
CA LEU A 47 8.40 0.34 -1.83
C LEU A 47 8.08 -0.66 -0.72
N GLU A 48 8.92 -1.69 -0.61
CA GLU A 48 8.95 -2.53 0.56
C GLU A 48 9.70 -1.80 1.66
N VAL A 49 9.02 -1.54 2.78
CA VAL A 49 9.54 -0.65 3.81
C VAL A 49 9.56 -1.28 5.20
N GLY A 50 10.50 -0.83 6.02
CA GLY A 50 10.57 -1.09 7.46
C GLY A 50 10.05 0.09 8.24
N GLY A 51 9.07 -0.17 9.13
CA GLY A 51 8.45 0.83 9.98
C GLY A 51 6.92 0.73 9.98
N PHE A 52 6.27 1.72 10.58
CA PHE A 52 4.81 1.80 10.67
C PHE A 52 4.26 2.63 9.51
N VAL A 53 3.34 2.06 8.74
CA VAL A 53 2.82 2.67 7.50
C VAL A 53 1.32 3.02 7.56
N GLU A 54 0.62 2.68 8.63
CA GLU A 54 -0.82 2.93 8.75
C GLU A 54 -1.12 4.43 8.70
N GLY A 55 -2.03 4.82 7.80
CA GLY A 55 -2.41 6.20 7.55
C GLY A 55 -1.48 6.97 6.60
N LEU A 56 -0.29 6.44 6.27
CA LEU A 56 0.67 7.13 5.43
C LEU A 56 0.18 7.27 3.98
N ALA A 57 -0.60 6.32 3.46
CA ALA A 57 -1.20 6.43 2.13
C ALA A 57 -2.07 7.68 2.00
N ARG A 58 -2.79 8.06 3.06
CA ARG A 58 -3.62 9.27 3.06
C ARG A 58 -2.79 10.54 2.95
N ASP A 59 -1.65 10.59 3.64
CA ASP A 59 -0.75 11.73 3.58
C ASP A 59 -0.07 11.84 2.21
N LEU A 60 0.42 10.72 1.68
CA LEU A 60 1.05 10.66 0.37
C LEU A 60 0.08 11.01 -0.75
N SER A 61 -1.15 10.49 -0.69
CA SER A 61 -2.16 10.78 -1.71
C SER A 61 -2.45 12.28 -1.81
N LYS A 62 -2.59 12.96 -0.66
CA LYS A 62 -2.75 14.42 -0.62
C LYS A 62 -1.51 15.18 -1.06
N LEU A 63 -0.33 14.73 -0.65
CA LEU A 63 0.94 15.39 -0.95
C LEU A 63 1.25 15.37 -2.46
N PHE A 64 0.90 14.27 -3.11
CA PHE A 64 1.24 14.04 -4.51
C PHE A 64 0.07 14.20 -5.49
N ASP A 65 -1.15 14.42 -4.99
CA ASP A 65 -2.38 14.49 -5.80
C ASP A 65 -2.52 13.24 -6.70
N ALA A 66 -2.24 12.07 -6.13
CA ALA A 66 -2.25 10.78 -6.80
C ALA A 66 -2.82 9.68 -5.89
N ALA A 67 -3.29 8.57 -6.46
CA ALA A 67 -3.68 7.43 -5.63
C ALA A 67 -2.46 6.85 -4.91
N ALA A 68 -2.59 6.52 -3.63
CA ALA A 68 -1.53 5.92 -2.83
C ALA A 68 -2.03 4.66 -2.15
N ILE A 69 -1.10 3.76 -1.81
CA ILE A 69 -1.43 2.51 -1.14
C ILE A 69 -0.58 2.29 0.10
N GLU A 70 -1.15 1.61 1.09
CA GLU A 70 -0.44 1.03 2.23
C GLU A 70 -0.88 -0.42 2.42
N ALA A 71 0.07 -1.28 2.80
CA ALA A 71 -0.19 -2.66 3.21
C ALA A 71 0.73 -3.04 4.36
N GLY A 72 0.30 -3.96 5.21
CA GLY A 72 1.11 -4.43 6.33
C GLY A 72 0.29 -5.10 7.41
N PRO A 73 0.88 -5.36 8.58
CA PRO A 73 0.21 -6.10 9.66
C PRO A 73 -1.11 -5.48 10.18
N HIS A 74 -1.31 -4.18 9.95
CA HIS A 74 -2.53 -3.46 10.30
C HIS A 74 -3.71 -3.74 9.35
N LEU A 75 -3.46 -4.40 8.21
CA LEU A 75 -4.46 -4.77 7.19
C LEU A 75 -4.57 -6.29 7.01
N ILE A 76 -4.45 -7.03 8.12
CA ILE A 76 -4.80 -8.44 8.17
C ILE A 76 -6.31 -8.54 8.41
N LEU A 77 -7.03 -9.09 7.44
CA LEU A 77 -8.47 -9.30 7.51
C LEU A 77 -8.75 -10.76 7.86
N GLY A 78 -9.54 -11.00 8.92
CA GLY A 78 -9.85 -12.35 9.39
C GLY A 78 -9.17 -12.67 10.72
N GLU A 79 -9.04 -13.97 11.02
CA GLU A 79 -8.59 -14.45 12.32
C GLU A 79 -7.33 -15.31 12.14
N PRO A 80 -6.13 -14.74 12.32
CA PRO A 80 -4.87 -15.48 12.16
C PRO A 80 -4.79 -16.71 13.06
N SER A 81 -5.42 -16.68 14.24
CA SER A 81 -5.47 -17.83 15.15
C SER A 81 -6.26 -19.01 14.57
N ALA A 82 -7.22 -18.73 13.70
CA ALA A 82 -7.97 -19.71 12.93
C ALA A 82 -7.22 -20.16 11.66
N LYS A 83 -5.97 -19.73 11.44
CA LYS A 83 -5.15 -20.06 10.26
C LYS A 83 -5.76 -19.69 8.91
N ILE A 84 -6.69 -18.73 8.91
CA ILE A 84 -7.30 -18.15 7.71
C ILE A 84 -7.33 -16.64 7.83
N TRP A 85 -6.62 -15.97 6.94
CA TRP A 85 -6.63 -14.51 6.87
C TRP A 85 -6.31 -14.04 5.46
N ASP A 86 -6.85 -12.88 5.09
CA ASP A 86 -6.46 -12.17 3.89
C ASP A 86 -5.45 -11.08 4.26
N GLU A 87 -4.36 -11.02 3.52
CA GLU A 87 -3.54 -9.81 3.46
C GLU A 87 -4.21 -8.84 2.49
N ALA A 88 -4.45 -7.62 2.96
CA ALA A 88 -5.11 -6.58 2.18
C ALA A 88 -4.20 -5.37 1.94
N VAL A 89 -4.53 -4.64 0.90
CA VAL A 89 -3.95 -3.34 0.56
C VAL A 89 -5.05 -2.30 0.72
N LYS A 90 -4.74 -1.20 1.39
CA LYS A 90 -5.60 -0.01 1.43
C LYS A 90 -5.16 0.94 0.33
N VAL A 91 -6.11 1.36 -0.51
CA VAL A 91 -5.93 2.39 -1.53
C VAL A 91 -6.61 3.66 -1.03
N VAL A 92 -5.92 4.80 -1.15
CA VAL A 92 -6.46 6.13 -0.85
C VAL A 92 -6.36 7.01 -2.09
N PHE A 93 -7.48 7.63 -2.46
CA PHE A 93 -7.58 8.51 -3.62
C PHE A 93 -7.40 9.99 -3.23
N PRO A 94 -7.05 10.87 -4.18
CA PRO A 94 -6.81 12.29 -3.90
C PRO A 94 -8.02 13.05 -3.33
N ASP A 95 -9.23 12.61 -3.65
CA ASP A 95 -10.48 13.14 -3.09
C ASP A 95 -10.78 12.65 -1.66
N GLY A 96 -9.94 11.78 -1.13
CA GLY A 96 -10.02 11.25 0.23
C GLY A 96 -10.87 9.99 0.38
N GLU A 97 -11.46 9.48 -0.70
CA GLU A 97 -12.07 8.16 -0.72
C GLU A 97 -11.01 7.08 -0.49
N GLU A 98 -11.41 5.98 0.15
CA GLU A 98 -10.53 4.86 0.46
C GLU A 98 -11.24 3.52 0.25
N GLU A 99 -10.47 2.51 -0.15
CA GLU A 99 -10.94 1.15 -0.33
C GLU A 99 -9.88 0.16 0.18
N VAL A 100 -10.34 -0.96 0.74
CA VAL A 100 -9.47 -2.04 1.22
C VAL A 100 -9.70 -3.25 0.33
N ILE A 101 -8.64 -3.73 -0.31
CA ILE A 101 -8.67 -4.78 -1.32
C ILE A 101 -7.86 -5.97 -0.80
N PRO A 102 -8.47 -7.15 -0.61
CA PRO A 102 -7.76 -8.40 -0.36
C PRO A 102 -6.86 -8.74 -1.55
N VAL A 103 -5.58 -8.97 -1.33
CA VAL A 103 -4.60 -9.29 -2.39
C VAL A 103 -3.99 -10.68 -2.25
N PHE A 104 -4.01 -11.26 -1.06
CA PHE A 104 -3.55 -12.62 -0.83
C PHE A 104 -4.38 -13.29 0.25
N THR A 105 -4.94 -14.47 -0.04
CA THR A 105 -5.61 -15.30 0.97
C THR A 105 -4.62 -16.35 1.46
N ASN A 106 -4.35 -16.34 2.77
CA ASN A 106 -3.66 -17.43 3.42
C ASN A 106 -4.71 -18.46 3.90
N ASP A 107 -4.67 -19.64 3.29
CA ASP A 107 -5.44 -20.80 3.71
C ASP A 107 -4.46 -21.94 4.06
N SER A 108 -4.13 -22.04 5.35
CA SER A 108 -3.19 -23.06 5.87
C SER A 108 -3.91 -24.30 6.43
N PHE A 109 -5.15 -24.58 6.01
CA PHE A 109 -5.90 -25.78 6.44
C PHE A 109 -5.52 -27.06 5.69
N LEU A 110 -4.66 -26.99 4.67
CA LEU A 110 -4.19 -28.15 3.89
C LEU A 110 -2.99 -28.88 4.51
#